data_AF-A0AAW0MIM7-F1
#
_entry.id   AF-A0AAW0MIM7-F1
#
_cell.length_a   1.000
_cell.length_b   1.000
_cell.length_c   1.000
_cell.angle_alpha   90.00
_cell.angle_beta   90.00
_cell.angle_gamma   90.00
#
_symmetry.space_group_name_H-M   'P 1'
#
loop_
_entity.id
_entity.type
_entity.pdbx_description
1 polymer ?
#
loop_
_entity_poly.entity_id
_entity_poly.type
_entity_poly.pdbx_seq_one_letter_code
_entity_poly.pdbx_strand_id
1 'polypeptide(L)'
;MLLQGYEPNQEPYLSMMLQAHYDNLLSDLKSRCRIFVPKGRILVGCLEETGILNFGQVHVRITMSKAELQSEDQSFFRKVDETTCIIVGKVVVTKNPCLHPGDIRVLEAIYEVELEEKGLVDCLIFPQNGQRPHPNECSGGDLHGDLYFISWDKDLIPHQTEAPMDYTGRRPRIMDHDVTLEEIQKFFVDYMINDTLGAILTAHLVHADREPDKARSKKCLELANLHSMAVEFAKTGAPAEMPRVLRPKEFPDFMQRVDKPMYTSNNVLSKLYHATVESTMKERPNLVQLEKFSKETYDNDLEVDGFEAFLEIAEKRKDQYIEKMTSLMKFYEAETEDEMLTGNLWKRAAYLLRDNRRYGDFRDRILLSMKRLLNEAKEWFEMSCKPHERQQMASAWYHVTYHPTYYREDFNCLSFPWIEGDYLLNIKKLNTGKVRIKTSHK
;
A
#
# COMPACT_ATOMS: atom_id res chain seq x y z
N MET A 1 -9.17 17.38 13.31
CA MET A 1 -8.67 17.18 14.70
C MET A 1 -7.24 17.66 14.85
N LEU A 2 -6.24 17.01 14.24
CA LEU A 2 -4.82 17.42 14.36
C LEU A 2 -4.56 18.90 14.00
N LEU A 3 -5.12 19.41 12.90
CA LEU A 3 -5.01 20.83 12.51
C LEU A 3 -5.63 21.82 13.52
N GLN A 4 -6.51 21.35 14.39
CA GLN A 4 -7.13 22.15 15.47
C GLN A 4 -6.39 21.99 16.81
N GLY A 5 -5.20 21.35 16.80
CA GLY A 5 -4.33 21.24 17.97
C GLY A 5 -4.64 20.08 18.92
N TYR A 6 -5.43 19.09 18.49
CA TYR A 6 -5.55 17.83 19.24
C TYR A 6 -4.21 17.08 19.17
N GLU A 7 -3.70 16.67 20.32
CA GLU A 7 -2.58 15.73 20.35
C GLU A 7 -3.04 14.33 19.87
N PRO A 8 -2.16 13.53 19.23
CA PRO A 8 -2.50 12.21 18.69
C PRO A 8 -3.21 11.25 19.67
N ASN A 9 -2.86 11.33 20.95
CA ASN A 9 -3.36 10.42 22.00
C ASN A 9 -4.40 11.06 22.91
N GLN A 10 -4.86 12.28 22.60
CA GLN A 10 -5.81 13.01 23.43
C GLN A 10 -7.27 12.66 23.15
N GLU A 11 -7.60 12.17 21.96
CA GLU A 11 -8.99 11.85 21.62
C GLU A 11 -9.07 10.38 21.21
N PRO A 12 -9.94 9.56 21.84
CA PRO A 12 -9.95 8.11 21.65
C PRO A 12 -10.19 7.67 20.20
N TYR A 13 -11.10 8.31 19.46
CA TYR A 13 -11.34 8.00 18.05
C TYR A 13 -10.14 8.33 17.17
N LEU A 14 -9.50 9.49 17.36
CA LEU A 14 -8.28 9.87 16.65
C LEU A 14 -7.14 8.89 16.94
N SER A 15 -6.94 8.55 18.22
CA SER A 15 -5.90 7.61 18.64
C SER A 15 -6.14 6.23 18.03
N MET A 16 -7.38 5.73 18.05
CA MET A 16 -7.79 4.48 17.41
C MET A 16 -7.46 4.48 15.91
N MET A 17 -7.83 5.53 15.18
CA MET A 17 -7.59 5.63 13.74
C MET A 17 -6.10 5.73 13.40
N LEU A 18 -5.31 6.44 14.22
CA LEU A 18 -3.86 6.53 14.04
C LEU A 18 -3.17 5.19 14.33
N GLN A 19 -3.59 4.48 15.39
CA GLN A 19 -3.09 3.15 15.72
C GLN A 19 -3.43 2.15 14.61
N ALA A 20 -4.66 2.14 14.12
CA ALA A 20 -5.08 1.28 13.01
C ALA A 20 -4.29 1.55 11.73
N HIS A 21 -3.99 2.83 11.44
CA HIS A 21 -3.12 3.19 10.32
C HIS A 21 -1.69 2.67 10.50
N TYR A 22 -1.12 2.85 11.69
CA TYR A 22 0.20 2.37 12.05
C TYR A 22 0.29 0.84 11.97
N ASP A 23 -0.68 0.12 12.52
CA ASP A 23 -0.77 -1.34 12.47
C ASP A 23 -0.88 -1.87 11.04
N ASN A 24 -1.60 -1.15 10.16
CA ASN A 24 -1.67 -1.50 8.75
C ASN A 24 -0.30 -1.32 8.05
N LEU A 25 0.45 -0.27 8.36
CA LEU A 25 1.82 -0.08 7.86
C LEU A 25 2.75 -1.19 8.34
N LEU A 26 2.67 -1.57 9.61
CA LEU A 26 3.43 -2.71 10.17
C LEU A 26 3.03 -4.03 9.51
N SER A 27 1.74 -4.25 9.24
CA SER A 27 1.25 -5.43 8.54
C SER A 27 1.79 -5.52 7.11
N ASP A 28 1.84 -4.40 6.38
CA ASP A 28 2.44 -4.33 5.04
C ASP A 28 3.96 -4.60 5.09
N LEU A 29 4.67 -4.09 6.10
CA LEU A 29 6.08 -4.41 6.32
C LEU A 29 6.27 -5.90 6.63
N LYS A 30 5.48 -6.46 7.54
CA LYS A 30 5.54 -7.88 7.94
C LYS A 30 5.24 -8.83 6.77
N SER A 31 4.19 -8.55 6.00
CA SER A 31 3.68 -9.47 4.97
C SER A 31 4.30 -9.28 3.59
N ARG A 32 4.73 -8.06 3.25
CA ARG A 32 5.23 -7.71 1.91
C ARG A 32 6.64 -7.14 1.92
N CYS A 33 7.23 -6.88 3.10
CA CYS A 33 8.54 -6.23 3.23
C CYS A 33 8.63 -4.94 2.39
N ARG A 34 7.55 -4.15 2.39
CA ARG A 34 7.46 -2.93 1.58
C ARG A 34 8.25 -1.80 2.23
N ILE A 35 9.55 -1.75 1.93
CA ILE A 35 10.47 -0.71 2.43
C ILE A 35 10.28 0.56 1.60
N PHE A 36 10.11 1.69 2.29
CA PHE A 36 10.07 2.99 1.62
C PHE A 36 11.48 3.41 1.20
N VAL A 37 11.64 3.74 -0.09
CA VAL A 37 12.90 4.24 -0.66
C VAL A 37 12.67 5.71 -1.07
N PRO A 38 13.14 6.69 -0.29
CA PRO A 38 12.89 8.11 -0.59
C PRO A 38 13.51 8.55 -1.93
N LYS A 39 14.74 8.09 -2.20
CA LYS A 39 15.52 8.42 -3.40
C LYS A 39 15.22 7.45 -4.55
N GLY A 40 13.95 7.20 -4.82
CA GLY A 40 13.52 6.32 -5.92
C GLY A 40 12.09 6.55 -6.38
N ARG A 41 11.77 6.09 -7.59
CA ARG A 41 10.45 6.22 -8.24
C ARG A 41 10.10 4.96 -9.02
N ILE A 42 8.80 4.80 -9.29
CA ILE A 42 8.29 3.84 -10.27
C ILE A 42 7.73 4.67 -11.42
N LEU A 43 8.37 4.60 -12.59
CA LEU A 43 8.07 5.47 -13.74
C LEU A 43 7.73 4.62 -14.97
N VAL A 44 6.89 5.15 -15.84
CA VAL A 44 6.64 4.54 -17.15
C VAL A 44 7.88 4.68 -18.04
N GLY A 45 8.23 3.63 -18.78
CA GLY A 45 9.31 3.68 -19.76
C GLY A 45 8.86 4.36 -21.05
N CYS A 46 9.70 5.24 -21.62
CA CYS A 46 9.49 5.88 -22.91
C CYS A 46 10.75 5.76 -23.80
N LEU A 47 10.55 5.82 -25.11
CA LEU A 47 11.64 5.84 -26.09
C LEU A 47 12.07 7.29 -26.37
N GLU A 48 13.36 7.52 -26.47
CA GLU A 48 13.93 8.76 -26.95
C GLU A 48 14.03 8.76 -28.48
N GLU A 49 13.17 9.53 -29.15
CA GLU A 49 13.04 9.48 -30.62
C GLU A 49 14.04 10.35 -31.42
N THR A 50 14.89 11.14 -30.76
CA THR A 50 15.82 12.08 -31.42
C THR A 50 17.25 11.54 -31.56
N GLY A 51 17.59 10.42 -30.90
CA GLY A 51 18.90 9.79 -30.96
C GLY A 51 19.99 10.52 -30.16
N ILE A 52 19.60 11.36 -29.20
CA ILE A 52 20.51 12.14 -28.34
C ILE A 52 21.17 11.24 -27.29
N LEU A 53 20.41 10.31 -26.72
CA LEU A 53 20.91 9.44 -25.65
C LEU A 53 21.78 8.33 -26.22
N ASN A 54 23.00 8.18 -25.68
CA ASN A 54 23.84 7.04 -25.99
C ASN A 54 23.41 5.80 -25.20
N PHE A 55 23.83 4.63 -25.68
CA PHE A 55 23.67 3.38 -24.93
C PHE A 55 24.33 3.49 -23.55
N GLY A 56 23.60 3.10 -22.50
CA GLY A 56 23.99 3.26 -21.10
C GLY A 56 23.50 4.56 -20.45
N GLN A 57 22.94 5.49 -21.21
CA GLN A 57 22.39 6.75 -20.70
C GLN A 57 20.87 6.71 -20.64
N VAL A 58 20.30 7.47 -19.70
CA VAL A 58 18.85 7.71 -19.59
C VAL A 58 18.57 9.17 -19.30
N HIS A 59 17.36 9.62 -19.58
CA HIS A 59 16.88 10.92 -19.13
C HIS A 59 15.63 10.74 -18.27
N VAL A 60 15.54 11.50 -17.19
CA VAL A 60 14.42 11.41 -16.25
C VAL A 60 14.21 12.75 -15.56
N ARG A 61 13.04 13.35 -15.85
CA ARG A 61 12.52 14.51 -15.14
C ARG A 61 11.36 14.04 -14.26
N ILE A 62 11.40 14.40 -12.99
CA ILE A 62 10.39 14.00 -12.01
C ILE A 62 9.75 15.20 -11.33
N THR A 63 8.52 15.01 -10.89
CA THR A 63 7.87 15.88 -9.91
C THR A 63 8.47 15.64 -8.52
N MET A 64 8.94 16.71 -7.88
CA MET A 64 9.52 16.68 -6.54
C MET A 64 8.43 16.48 -5.48
N SER A 65 8.71 15.64 -4.49
CA SER A 65 7.91 15.47 -3.30
C SER A 65 8.06 16.65 -2.33
N LYS A 66 7.12 16.80 -1.39
CA LYS A 66 7.19 17.85 -0.35
C LYS A 66 8.50 17.83 0.44
N ALA A 67 9.02 16.64 0.73
CA ALA A 67 10.27 16.48 1.47
C ALA A 67 11.48 16.94 0.64
N GLU A 68 11.51 16.62 -0.66
CA GLU A 68 12.58 17.03 -1.57
C GLU A 68 12.58 18.55 -1.82
N LEU A 69 11.40 19.17 -1.87
CA LEU A 69 11.27 20.63 -1.96
C LEU A 69 11.86 21.35 -0.74
N GLN A 70 11.82 20.70 0.42
CA GLN A 70 12.35 21.21 1.69
C GLN A 70 13.80 20.79 1.95
N SER A 71 14.36 19.89 1.14
CA SER A 71 15.70 19.34 1.34
C SER A 71 16.79 20.25 0.77
N GLU A 72 17.86 20.45 1.54
CA GLU A 72 19.09 21.12 1.11
C GLU A 72 20.01 20.19 0.30
N ASP A 73 20.01 18.87 0.57
CA ASP A 73 20.77 17.89 -0.21
C ASP A 73 20.08 17.64 -1.56
N GLN A 74 20.66 18.20 -2.61
CA GLN A 74 20.18 18.13 -3.99
C GLN A 74 21.28 17.67 -4.95
N SER A 75 22.25 16.88 -4.48
CA SER A 75 23.45 16.54 -5.25
C SER A 75 23.18 15.83 -6.58
N PHE A 76 22.00 15.22 -6.74
CA PHE A 76 21.57 14.50 -7.94
C PHE A 76 20.54 15.28 -8.75
N PHE A 77 20.07 16.42 -8.26
CA PHE A 77 18.97 17.15 -8.84
C PHE A 77 19.50 18.37 -9.59
N ARG A 78 19.08 18.48 -10.83
CA ARG A 78 19.08 19.74 -11.55
C ARG A 78 17.66 20.28 -11.55
N LYS A 79 17.38 21.29 -10.71
CA LYS A 79 16.07 21.95 -10.70
C LYS A 79 15.78 22.55 -12.07
N VAL A 80 14.59 22.27 -12.58
CA VAL A 80 14.06 22.88 -13.81
C VAL A 80 13.14 24.03 -13.44
N ASP A 81 12.22 23.79 -12.51
CA ASP A 81 11.28 24.77 -11.99
C ASP A 81 11.01 24.54 -10.48
N GLU A 82 9.98 25.19 -9.93
CA GLU A 82 9.63 25.10 -8.51
C GLU A 82 9.13 23.71 -8.09
N THR A 83 8.69 22.86 -9.03
CA THR A 83 8.01 21.60 -8.73
C THR A 83 8.70 20.37 -9.34
N THR A 84 9.61 20.54 -10.28
CA THR A 84 10.26 19.44 -11.02
C THR A 84 11.78 19.55 -11.07
N CYS A 85 12.43 18.40 -11.14
CA CYS A 85 13.88 18.30 -11.30
C CYS A 85 14.27 17.18 -12.27
N ILE A 86 15.45 17.32 -12.88
CA ILE A 86 16.10 16.29 -13.68
C ILE A 86 17.10 15.56 -12.79
N ILE A 87 17.06 14.22 -12.82
CA ILE A 87 18.04 13.40 -12.12
C ILE A 87 19.30 13.30 -12.96
N VAL A 88 20.45 13.52 -12.32
CA VAL A 88 21.78 13.43 -12.95
C VAL A 88 22.69 12.53 -12.13
N GLY A 89 23.45 11.68 -12.80
CA GLY A 89 24.40 10.75 -12.21
C GLY A 89 23.97 9.28 -12.33
N LYS A 90 24.72 8.40 -11.67
CA LYS A 90 24.44 6.97 -11.65
C LYS A 90 23.09 6.66 -11.02
N VAL A 91 22.31 5.83 -11.69
CA VAL A 91 21.01 5.34 -11.23
C VAL A 91 20.94 3.82 -11.37
N VAL A 92 20.22 3.17 -10.47
CA VAL A 92 19.80 1.77 -10.62
C VAL A 92 18.41 1.71 -11.24
N VAL A 93 18.23 0.86 -12.25
CA VAL A 93 16.97 0.66 -12.97
C VAL A 93 16.64 -0.84 -13.01
N THR A 94 15.40 -1.19 -12.72
CA THR A 94 14.91 -2.57 -12.86
C THR A 94 13.40 -2.61 -13.06
N LYS A 95 12.89 -3.74 -13.55
CA LYS A 95 11.45 -4.01 -13.72
C LYS A 95 11.03 -5.15 -12.81
N ASN A 96 9.88 -4.99 -12.16
CA ASN A 96 9.29 -6.01 -11.32
C ASN A 96 8.42 -7.00 -12.15
N PRO A 97 8.50 -8.32 -11.89
CA PRO A 97 9.42 -8.99 -10.96
C PRO A 97 10.84 -9.09 -11.54
N CYS A 98 11.85 -8.86 -10.70
CA CYS A 98 13.27 -9.02 -11.04
C CYS A 98 13.81 -10.32 -10.41
N LEU A 99 14.09 -11.32 -11.24
CA LEU A 99 14.58 -12.64 -10.78
C LEU A 99 16.06 -12.81 -11.07
N HIS A 100 16.50 -12.47 -12.28
CA HIS A 100 17.89 -12.63 -12.68
C HIS A 100 18.73 -11.47 -12.16
N PRO A 101 19.90 -11.72 -11.54
CA PRO A 101 20.73 -10.67 -10.94
C PRO A 101 21.22 -9.62 -11.95
N GLY A 102 21.41 -10.01 -13.21
CA GLY A 102 21.81 -9.11 -14.29
C GLY A 102 20.74 -8.11 -14.77
N ASP A 103 19.48 -8.31 -14.35
CA ASP A 103 18.35 -7.46 -14.75
C ASP A 103 18.21 -6.21 -13.88
N ILE A 104 19.10 -6.06 -12.91
CA ILE A 104 19.35 -4.80 -12.20
C ILE A 104 20.42 -4.05 -12.99
N ARG A 105 20.01 -2.99 -13.69
CA ARG A 105 20.90 -2.20 -14.54
C ARG A 105 21.39 -0.97 -13.80
N VAL A 106 22.67 -0.64 -13.97
CA VAL A 106 23.22 0.65 -13.53
C VAL A 106 23.43 1.47 -14.79
N LEU A 107 22.72 2.60 -14.89
CA LEU A 107 22.71 3.51 -16.02
C LEU A 107 23.15 4.90 -15.57
N GLU A 108 23.51 5.75 -16.53
CA GLU A 108 23.87 7.15 -16.27
C GLU A 108 22.68 8.06 -16.63
N ALA A 109 22.07 8.69 -15.64
CA ALA A 109 21.06 9.71 -15.88
C ALA A 109 21.75 11.02 -16.27
N ILE A 110 21.38 11.59 -17.41
CA ILE A 110 22.01 12.81 -17.93
C ILE A 110 21.00 13.94 -18.14
N TYR A 111 21.53 15.16 -18.04
CA TYR A 111 20.83 16.36 -18.46
C TYR A 111 21.15 16.67 -19.91
N GLU A 112 20.12 16.88 -20.73
CA GLU A 112 20.24 17.42 -22.08
C GLU A 112 19.13 18.45 -22.31
N VAL A 113 19.51 19.62 -22.83
CA VAL A 113 18.59 20.76 -23.01
C VAL A 113 17.46 20.44 -23.99
N GLU A 114 17.77 19.74 -25.07
CA GLU A 114 16.78 19.34 -26.09
C GLU A 114 15.74 18.36 -25.52
N LEU A 115 16.11 17.51 -24.55
CA LEU A 115 15.18 16.60 -23.89
C LEU A 115 14.34 17.31 -22.83
N GLU A 116 14.92 18.30 -22.14
CA GLU A 116 14.17 19.18 -21.24
C GLU A 116 13.08 19.96 -21.99
N GLU A 117 13.41 20.52 -23.16
CA GLU A 117 12.50 21.30 -24.00
C GLU A 117 11.30 20.49 -24.53
N LYS A 118 11.43 19.16 -24.65
CA LYS A 118 10.30 18.27 -24.98
C LYS A 118 9.24 18.22 -23.87
N GLY A 119 9.58 18.63 -22.64
CA GLY A 119 8.63 18.76 -21.55
C GLY A 119 8.06 17.44 -21.02
N LEU A 120 8.74 16.31 -21.24
CA LEU A 120 8.33 15.02 -20.69
C LEU A 120 8.67 14.95 -19.20
N VAL A 121 7.68 14.59 -18.36
CA VAL A 121 7.79 14.55 -16.89
C VAL A 121 7.20 13.23 -16.38
N ASP A 122 7.78 12.71 -15.31
CA ASP A 122 7.37 11.48 -14.62
C ASP A 122 7.42 10.23 -15.51
N CYS A 123 8.39 10.21 -16.43
CA CYS A 123 8.74 9.06 -17.25
C CYS A 123 10.26 8.82 -17.28
N LEU A 124 10.64 7.57 -17.53
CA LEU A 124 12.03 7.16 -17.73
C LEU A 124 12.29 7.04 -19.24
N ILE A 125 13.13 7.91 -19.77
CA ILE A 125 13.40 7.98 -21.21
C ILE A 125 14.67 7.16 -21.52
N PHE A 126 14.49 6.14 -22.34
CA PHE A 126 15.53 5.21 -22.78
C PHE A 126 16.09 5.58 -24.17
N PRO A 127 17.37 5.28 -24.44
CA PRO A 127 17.99 5.57 -25.72
C PRO A 127 17.39 4.69 -26.82
N GLN A 128 17.23 5.26 -28.02
CA GLN A 128 16.85 4.50 -29.21
C GLN A 128 18.00 3.64 -29.76
N ASN A 129 19.25 4.03 -29.49
CA ASN A 129 20.43 3.38 -30.05
C ASN A 129 21.13 2.49 -29.01
N GLY A 130 21.67 1.36 -29.47
CA GLY A 130 22.43 0.45 -28.62
C GLY A 130 22.47 -0.99 -29.15
N GLN A 131 23.26 -1.84 -28.48
CA GLN A 131 23.35 -3.26 -28.84
C GLN A 131 22.10 -4.05 -28.44
N ARG A 132 21.42 -3.63 -27.37
CA ARG A 132 20.21 -4.24 -26.83
C ARG A 132 19.36 -3.17 -26.15
N PRO A 133 18.03 -3.14 -26.31
CA PRO A 133 17.21 -2.16 -25.60
C PRO A 133 17.29 -2.34 -24.08
N HIS A 134 17.58 -1.28 -23.31
CA HIS A 134 17.58 -1.33 -21.84
C HIS A 134 16.25 -1.81 -21.21
N PRO A 135 15.08 -1.47 -21.76
CA PRO A 135 13.81 -2.10 -21.36
C PRO A 135 13.90 -3.62 -21.34
N ASN A 136 14.44 -4.22 -22.41
CA ASN A 136 14.60 -5.66 -22.54
C ASN A 136 15.68 -6.24 -21.62
N GLU A 137 16.71 -5.47 -21.28
CA GLU A 137 17.70 -5.83 -20.25
C GLU A 137 17.10 -5.88 -18.83
N CYS A 138 15.98 -5.18 -18.61
CA CYS A 138 15.27 -5.14 -17.33
C CYS A 138 14.09 -6.13 -17.35
N SER A 139 14.36 -7.39 -17.01
CA SER A 139 13.33 -8.44 -16.89
C SER A 139 12.49 -8.65 -18.17
N GLY A 140 13.11 -8.46 -19.35
CA GLY A 140 12.44 -8.61 -20.64
C GLY A 140 11.37 -7.56 -20.92
N GLY A 141 11.49 -6.38 -20.31
CA GLY A 141 10.53 -5.29 -20.48
C GLY A 141 10.47 -4.71 -21.90
N ASP A 142 9.38 -4.00 -22.14
CA ASP A 142 9.09 -3.24 -23.35
C ASP A 142 8.62 -1.82 -22.98
N LEU A 143 8.09 -1.09 -23.96
CA LEU A 143 7.60 0.29 -23.80
C LEU A 143 6.09 0.40 -24.02
N HIS A 144 5.34 -0.69 -23.84
CA HIS A 144 3.87 -0.72 -23.99
C HIS A 144 3.12 -0.34 -22.69
N GLY A 145 3.76 0.41 -21.80
CA GLY A 145 3.22 0.78 -20.49
C GLY A 145 3.91 0.11 -19.30
N ASP A 146 5.04 -0.56 -19.53
CA ASP A 146 5.86 -1.10 -18.44
C ASP A 146 6.34 -0.02 -17.47
N LEU A 147 6.34 -0.39 -16.18
CA LEU A 147 6.81 0.45 -15.10
C LEU A 147 8.17 -0.03 -14.61
N TYR A 148 9.10 0.92 -14.50
CA TYR A 148 10.47 0.70 -14.07
C TYR A 148 10.70 1.34 -12.71
N PHE A 149 11.28 0.59 -11.79
CA PHE A 149 11.85 1.15 -10.59
C PHE A 149 13.19 1.80 -10.95
N ILE A 150 13.33 3.08 -10.59
CA ILE A 150 14.58 3.84 -10.70
C ILE A 150 14.96 4.38 -9.33
N SER A 151 16.24 4.32 -8.97
CA SER A 151 16.74 4.94 -7.75
C SER A 151 18.14 5.53 -7.97
N TRP A 152 18.36 6.70 -7.38
CA TRP A 152 19.66 7.38 -7.31
C TRP A 152 20.26 7.29 -5.90
N ASP A 153 19.76 6.38 -5.07
CA ASP A 153 20.32 6.12 -3.76
C ASP A 153 21.65 5.37 -3.90
N LYS A 154 22.73 5.96 -3.39
CA LYS A 154 24.08 5.39 -3.48
C LYS A 154 24.17 4.03 -2.79
N ASP A 155 23.38 3.81 -1.74
CA ASP A 155 23.38 2.56 -0.98
C ASP A 155 22.63 1.43 -1.71
N LEU A 156 21.79 1.77 -2.70
CA LEU A 156 21.06 0.80 -3.54
C LEU A 156 21.73 0.55 -4.89
N ILE A 157 22.69 1.38 -5.30
CA ILE A 157 23.43 1.18 -6.55
C ILE A 157 24.48 0.09 -6.33
N PRO A 158 24.35 -1.09 -6.99
CA PRO A 158 25.29 -2.19 -6.79
C PRO A 158 26.67 -1.84 -7.35
N HIS A 159 27.73 -2.21 -6.62
CA HIS A 159 29.11 -2.03 -7.08
C HIS A 159 29.49 -2.93 -8.26
N GLN A 160 28.78 -4.05 -8.43
CA GLN A 160 29.01 -5.04 -9.48
C GLN A 160 27.68 -5.37 -10.15
N THR A 161 27.70 -5.41 -11.48
CA THR A 161 26.55 -5.81 -12.30
C THR A 161 26.88 -7.08 -13.06
N GLU A 162 25.85 -7.82 -13.43
CA GLU A 162 25.95 -9.01 -14.27
C GLU A 162 25.34 -8.74 -15.65
N ALA A 163 25.63 -9.63 -16.61
CA ALA A 163 24.99 -9.58 -17.90
C ALA A 163 23.49 -9.86 -17.73
N PRO A 164 22.60 -9.06 -18.35
CA PRO A 164 21.16 -9.29 -18.27
C PRO A 164 20.79 -10.62 -18.91
N MET A 165 19.74 -11.27 -18.39
CA MET A 165 19.29 -12.55 -18.94
C MET A 165 18.92 -12.40 -20.42
N ASP A 166 19.12 -13.43 -21.24
CA ASP A 166 18.62 -13.43 -22.61
C ASP A 166 17.10 -13.66 -22.61
N TYR A 167 16.36 -12.67 -23.10
CA TYR A 167 14.90 -12.68 -23.21
C TYR A 167 14.44 -12.86 -24.66
N THR A 168 15.30 -13.39 -25.54
CA THR A 168 14.90 -13.77 -26.89
C THR A 168 13.78 -14.81 -26.82
N GLY A 169 12.62 -14.44 -27.36
CA GLY A 169 11.43 -15.28 -27.29
C GLY A 169 11.64 -16.61 -27.99
N ARG A 170 11.10 -17.68 -27.41
CA ARG A 170 11.15 -19.00 -28.06
C ARG A 170 10.28 -19.00 -29.31
N ARG A 171 10.66 -19.84 -30.29
CA ARG A 171 9.87 -19.99 -31.52
C ARG A 171 8.43 -20.36 -31.16
N PRO A 172 7.42 -19.59 -31.61
CA PRO A 172 6.03 -19.93 -31.35
C PRO A 172 5.71 -21.27 -31.97
N ARG A 173 4.77 -22.00 -31.37
CA ARG A 173 4.24 -23.23 -31.97
C ARG A 173 3.44 -22.86 -33.21
N ILE A 174 4.04 -23.04 -34.38
CA ILE A 174 3.36 -22.85 -35.66
C ILE A 174 2.59 -24.13 -35.97
N MET A 175 1.28 -23.98 -36.20
CA MET A 175 0.41 -25.07 -36.63
C MET A 175 0.39 -25.11 -38.16
N ASP A 176 0.30 -26.31 -38.73
CA ASP A 176 0.29 -26.56 -40.17
C ASP A 176 -1.12 -26.51 -40.79
N HIS A 177 -2.11 -26.06 -40.02
CA HIS A 177 -3.52 -26.00 -40.39
C HIS A 177 -4.21 -24.79 -39.74
N ASP A 178 -5.42 -24.49 -40.21
CA ASP A 178 -6.27 -23.45 -39.63
C ASP A 178 -6.75 -23.86 -38.23
N VAL A 179 -6.56 -22.97 -37.26
CA VAL A 179 -6.90 -23.20 -35.85
C VAL A 179 -8.41 -23.40 -35.70
N THR A 180 -8.80 -24.53 -35.12
CA THR A 180 -10.20 -24.89 -34.86
C THR A 180 -10.72 -24.31 -33.54
N LEU A 181 -12.04 -24.21 -33.38
CA LEU A 181 -12.64 -23.71 -32.13
C LEU A 181 -12.35 -24.65 -30.95
N GLU A 182 -12.32 -25.96 -31.21
CA GLU A 182 -12.00 -27.00 -30.25
C GLU A 182 -10.56 -26.86 -29.72
N GLU A 183 -9.61 -26.49 -30.58
CA GLU A 183 -8.22 -26.23 -30.17
C GLU A 183 -8.08 -24.97 -29.34
N ILE A 184 -8.86 -23.93 -29.65
CA ILE A 184 -8.93 -22.72 -28.81
C ILE A 184 -9.46 -23.10 -27.41
N GLN A 185 -10.56 -23.86 -27.33
CA GLN A 185 -11.12 -24.32 -26.07
C GLN A 185 -10.12 -25.16 -25.27
N LYS A 186 -9.44 -26.09 -25.94
CA LYS A 186 -8.38 -26.91 -25.33
C LYS A 186 -7.24 -26.03 -24.81
N PHE A 187 -6.80 -25.05 -25.59
CA PHE A 187 -5.74 -24.12 -25.17
C PHE A 187 -6.14 -23.31 -23.94
N PHE A 188 -7.39 -22.85 -23.83
CA PHE A 188 -7.87 -22.18 -22.62
C PHE A 188 -7.76 -23.08 -21.38
N VAL A 189 -8.16 -24.36 -21.50
CA VAL A 189 -8.06 -25.33 -20.41
C VAL A 189 -6.59 -25.60 -20.06
N ASP A 190 -5.74 -25.84 -21.08
CA ASP A 190 -4.32 -26.08 -20.91
C ASP A 190 -3.63 -24.85 -20.28
N TYR A 191 -4.03 -23.64 -20.64
CA TYR A 191 -3.53 -22.40 -20.05
C TYR A 191 -3.85 -22.32 -18.56
N MET A 192 -5.11 -22.59 -18.18
CA MET A 192 -5.54 -22.59 -16.77
C MET A 192 -4.84 -23.65 -15.92
N ILE A 193 -4.57 -24.83 -16.49
CA ILE A 193 -3.89 -25.93 -15.77
C ILE A 193 -2.40 -25.63 -15.58
N ASN A 194 -1.76 -24.98 -16.56
CA ASN A 194 -0.32 -24.80 -16.60
C ASN A 194 0.14 -23.39 -16.18
N ASP A 195 -0.73 -22.57 -15.58
CA ASP A 195 -0.32 -21.31 -14.95
C ASP A 195 0.55 -21.58 -13.71
N THR A 196 1.86 -21.59 -13.92
CA THR A 196 2.87 -21.89 -12.90
C THR A 196 3.63 -20.65 -12.42
N LEU A 197 3.27 -19.44 -12.89
CA LEU A 197 4.00 -18.20 -12.60
C LEU A 197 4.18 -17.97 -11.08
N GLY A 198 3.08 -18.01 -10.33
CA GLY A 198 3.12 -17.81 -8.88
C GLY A 198 3.92 -18.89 -8.13
N ALA A 199 3.92 -20.13 -8.64
CA ALA A 199 4.69 -21.23 -8.07
C ALA A 199 6.19 -21.06 -8.32
N ILE A 200 6.58 -20.62 -9.52
CA ILE A 200 7.97 -20.33 -9.89
C ILE A 200 8.51 -19.16 -9.05
N LEU A 201 7.75 -18.06 -8.91
CA LEU A 201 8.13 -16.92 -8.07
C LEU A 201 8.31 -17.32 -6.60
N THR A 202 7.39 -18.12 -6.07
CA THR A 202 7.51 -18.68 -4.71
C THR A 202 8.79 -19.52 -4.59
N ALA A 203 9.03 -20.42 -5.55
CA ALA A 203 10.20 -21.28 -5.53
C ALA A 203 11.49 -20.45 -5.57
N HIS A 204 11.55 -19.43 -6.43
CA HIS A 204 12.70 -18.55 -6.55
C HIS A 204 12.97 -17.82 -5.23
N LEU A 205 11.94 -17.26 -4.58
CA LEU A 205 12.10 -16.60 -3.29
C LEU A 205 12.68 -17.55 -2.23
N VAL A 206 12.20 -18.79 -2.17
CA VAL A 206 12.69 -19.79 -1.20
C VAL A 206 14.13 -20.21 -1.48
N HIS A 207 14.48 -20.49 -2.73
CA HIS A 207 15.86 -20.87 -3.08
C HIS A 207 16.82 -19.69 -2.95
N ALA A 208 16.41 -18.47 -3.29
CA ALA A 208 17.24 -17.28 -3.11
C ALA A 208 17.51 -16.96 -1.64
N ASP A 209 16.60 -17.34 -0.74
CA ASP A 209 16.82 -17.27 0.70
C ASP A 209 17.74 -18.40 1.21
N ARG A 210 17.56 -19.63 0.71
CA ARG A 210 18.25 -20.81 1.24
C ARG A 210 19.66 -21.01 0.70
N GLU A 211 19.89 -20.69 -0.58
CA GLU A 211 21.16 -20.96 -1.25
C GLU A 211 22.21 -19.89 -0.91
N PRO A 212 23.50 -20.26 -0.74
CA PRO A 212 24.55 -19.33 -0.34
C PRO A 212 24.76 -18.20 -1.36
N ASP A 213 24.65 -18.52 -2.65
CA ASP A 213 24.79 -17.56 -3.75
C ASP A 213 23.49 -16.79 -4.05
N LYS A 214 22.43 -17.04 -3.28
CA LYS A 214 21.12 -16.37 -3.40
C LYS A 214 20.55 -16.46 -4.81
N ALA A 215 20.20 -15.32 -5.42
CA ALA A 215 19.68 -15.23 -6.78
C ALA A 215 20.68 -15.67 -7.87
N ARG A 216 21.99 -15.72 -7.56
CA ARG A 216 23.03 -16.22 -8.47
C ARG A 216 23.14 -17.73 -8.49
N SER A 217 22.46 -18.42 -7.58
CA SER A 217 22.48 -19.89 -7.54
C SER A 217 21.91 -20.47 -8.83
N LYS A 218 22.43 -21.62 -9.27
CA LYS A 218 21.97 -22.30 -10.48
C LYS A 218 20.45 -22.55 -10.48
N LYS A 219 19.89 -22.87 -9.31
CA LYS A 219 18.44 -23.08 -9.14
C LYS A 219 17.64 -21.80 -9.42
N CYS A 220 18.09 -20.66 -8.90
CA CYS A 220 17.44 -19.37 -9.12
C CYS A 220 17.54 -18.93 -10.58
N LEU A 221 18.70 -19.10 -11.21
CA LEU A 221 18.87 -18.80 -12.64
C LEU A 221 17.98 -19.68 -13.53
N GLU A 222 17.84 -20.97 -13.21
CA GLU A 222 16.91 -21.87 -13.92
C GLU A 222 15.45 -21.46 -13.69
N LEU A 223 15.08 -21.04 -12.48
CA LEU A 223 13.75 -20.51 -12.18
C LEU A 223 13.46 -19.19 -12.90
N ALA A 224 14.45 -18.30 -13.07
CA ALA A 224 14.31 -17.08 -13.87
C ALA A 224 14.01 -17.41 -15.35
N ASN A 225 14.72 -18.40 -15.91
CA ASN A 225 14.45 -18.92 -17.25
C ASN A 225 13.02 -19.49 -17.37
N LEU A 226 12.60 -20.32 -16.42
CA LEU A 226 11.24 -20.88 -16.40
C LEU A 226 10.18 -19.79 -16.24
N HIS A 227 10.44 -18.75 -15.47
CA HIS A 227 9.53 -17.62 -15.33
C HIS A 227 9.35 -16.88 -16.66
N SER A 228 10.44 -16.59 -17.37
CA SER A 228 10.38 -15.98 -18.71
C SER A 228 9.53 -16.83 -19.67
N MET A 229 9.75 -18.15 -19.70
CA MET A 229 8.93 -19.07 -20.50
C MET A 229 7.45 -19.03 -20.10
N ALA A 230 7.15 -18.98 -18.80
CA ALA A 230 5.78 -18.96 -18.30
C ALA A 230 5.03 -17.67 -18.70
N VAL A 231 5.73 -16.53 -18.72
CA VAL A 231 5.16 -15.25 -19.21
C VAL A 231 4.85 -15.33 -20.71
N GLU A 232 5.72 -15.98 -21.49
CA GLU A 232 5.53 -16.16 -22.93
C GLU A 232 4.54 -17.29 -23.30
N PHE A 233 4.05 -18.07 -22.34
CA PHE A 233 3.19 -19.22 -22.60
C PHE A 233 1.92 -18.85 -23.38
N ALA A 234 1.30 -17.71 -23.03
CA ALA A 234 0.12 -17.20 -23.73
C ALA A 234 0.39 -16.89 -25.22
N LYS A 235 1.64 -16.60 -25.59
CA LYS A 235 2.05 -16.24 -26.96
C LYS A 235 2.61 -17.45 -27.73
N THR A 236 3.34 -18.32 -27.04
CA THR A 236 4.10 -19.41 -27.66
C THR A 236 3.37 -20.74 -27.66
N GLY A 237 2.41 -20.92 -26.74
CA GLY A 237 1.71 -22.18 -26.51
C GLY A 237 2.54 -23.26 -25.81
N ALA A 238 3.75 -22.94 -25.33
CA ALA A 238 4.63 -23.87 -24.64
C ALA A 238 4.62 -23.63 -23.11
N PRO A 239 4.16 -24.58 -22.28
CA PRO A 239 4.12 -24.40 -20.84
C PRO A 239 5.52 -24.47 -20.22
N ALA A 240 5.72 -23.71 -19.14
CA ALA A 240 6.91 -23.83 -18.30
C ALA A 240 6.72 -24.95 -17.28
N GLU A 241 7.40 -26.08 -17.50
CA GLU A 241 7.36 -27.20 -16.56
C GLU A 241 8.45 -27.05 -15.50
N MET A 242 8.07 -26.70 -14.27
CA MET A 242 9.02 -26.63 -13.15
C MET A 242 9.44 -28.05 -12.68
N PRO A 243 10.73 -28.42 -12.81
CA PRO A 243 11.28 -29.70 -12.36
C PRO A 243 11.04 -29.94 -10.87
N ARG A 244 10.90 -31.20 -10.48
CA ARG A 244 10.65 -31.57 -9.06
C ARG A 244 11.75 -31.10 -8.10
N VAL A 245 13.01 -31.04 -8.58
CA VAL A 245 14.15 -30.59 -7.77
C VAL A 245 14.07 -29.09 -7.42
N LEU A 246 13.39 -28.30 -8.25
CA LEU A 246 13.19 -26.86 -8.02
C LEU A 246 11.97 -26.58 -7.14
N ARG A 247 11.13 -27.58 -6.82
CA ARG A 247 9.97 -27.40 -5.94
C ARG A 247 10.42 -27.39 -4.47
N PRO A 248 10.19 -26.28 -3.72
CA PRO A 248 10.55 -26.24 -2.31
C PRO A 248 9.73 -27.23 -1.47
N LYS A 249 10.40 -27.89 -0.52
CA LYS A 249 9.76 -28.78 0.47
C LYS A 249 9.52 -28.09 1.82
N GLU A 250 10.36 -27.12 2.14
CA GLU A 250 10.31 -26.31 3.35
C GLU A 250 10.33 -24.84 2.95
N PHE A 251 9.67 -23.99 3.72
CA PHE A 251 9.52 -22.57 3.43
C PHE A 251 10.13 -21.72 4.55
N PRO A 252 10.68 -20.53 4.26
CA PRO A 252 11.14 -19.66 5.32
C PRO A 252 9.94 -19.14 6.13
N ASP A 253 10.15 -18.97 7.42
CA ASP A 253 9.15 -18.58 8.42
C ASP A 253 8.40 -17.28 8.11
N PHE A 254 9.07 -16.28 7.54
CA PHE A 254 8.46 -15.01 7.15
C PHE A 254 7.33 -15.18 6.11
N MET A 255 7.28 -16.30 5.36
CA MET A 255 6.19 -16.61 4.44
C MET A 255 4.92 -17.15 5.12
N GLN A 256 4.98 -17.46 6.42
CA GLN A 256 3.82 -17.85 7.24
C GLN A 256 2.99 -19.02 6.66
N ARG A 257 3.66 -20.01 6.06
CA ARG A 257 3.00 -21.22 5.52
C ARG A 257 2.78 -22.25 6.61
N VAL A 258 1.80 -21.99 7.49
CA VAL A 258 1.46 -22.84 8.64
C VAL A 258 1.09 -24.28 8.27
N ASP A 259 0.66 -24.52 7.03
CA ASP A 259 0.32 -25.84 6.49
C ASP A 259 1.53 -26.63 5.95
N LYS A 260 2.73 -26.04 5.98
CA LYS A 260 3.96 -26.63 5.43
C LYS A 260 5.10 -26.60 6.44
N PRO A 261 6.10 -27.49 6.30
CA PRO A 261 7.34 -27.37 7.06
C PRO A 261 8.00 -26.01 6.84
N MET A 262 8.47 -25.38 7.92
CA MET A 262 9.13 -24.08 7.89
C MET A 262 10.51 -24.12 8.54
N TYR A 263 11.39 -23.22 8.11
CA TYR A 263 12.69 -22.98 8.73
C TYR A 263 12.88 -21.50 9.05
N THR A 264 13.68 -21.21 10.08
CA THR A 264 14.07 -19.83 10.42
C THR A 264 15.23 -19.40 9.53
N SER A 265 15.04 -18.31 8.79
CA SER A 265 16.08 -17.73 7.94
C SER A 265 16.86 -16.66 8.71
N ASN A 266 18.15 -16.50 8.38
CA ASN A 266 18.99 -15.45 8.96
C ASN A 266 19.20 -14.26 7.99
N ASN A 267 18.48 -14.25 6.86
CA ASN A 267 18.58 -13.21 5.84
C ASN A 267 17.74 -11.97 6.17
N VAL A 268 17.89 -10.94 5.34
CA VAL A 268 17.26 -9.62 5.52
C VAL A 268 15.74 -9.70 5.67
N LEU A 269 15.06 -10.51 4.86
CA LEU A 269 13.60 -10.63 4.93
C LEU A 269 13.12 -11.21 6.27
N SER A 270 13.80 -12.24 6.78
CA SER A 270 13.46 -12.82 8.08
C SER A 270 13.80 -11.89 9.24
N LYS A 271 14.94 -11.17 9.18
CA LYS A 271 15.27 -10.13 10.17
C LYS A 271 14.21 -9.04 10.25
N LEU A 272 13.73 -8.55 9.11
CA LEU A 272 12.64 -7.56 9.04
C LEU A 272 11.33 -8.14 9.59
N TYR A 273 11.01 -9.37 9.20
CA TYR A 273 9.84 -10.06 9.72
C TYR A 273 9.87 -10.20 11.25
N HIS A 274 10.98 -10.68 11.82
CA HIS A 274 11.09 -10.82 13.28
C HIS A 274 11.06 -9.47 14.00
N ALA A 275 11.71 -8.44 13.49
CA ALA A 275 11.67 -7.10 14.06
C ALA A 275 10.24 -6.52 14.07
N THR A 276 9.48 -6.70 12.99
CA THR A 276 8.08 -6.26 12.93
C THR A 276 7.19 -7.04 13.90
N VAL A 277 7.35 -8.37 13.99
CA VAL A 277 6.61 -9.20 14.95
C VAL A 277 6.91 -8.80 16.39
N GLU A 278 8.17 -8.52 16.72
CA GLU A 278 8.57 -8.07 18.05
C GLU A 278 7.97 -6.70 18.41
N SER A 279 7.95 -5.75 17.46
CA SER A 279 7.33 -4.43 17.66
C SER A 279 5.83 -4.54 17.95
N THR A 280 5.10 -5.34 17.16
CA THR A 280 3.66 -5.55 17.34
C THR A 280 3.33 -6.22 18.68
N MET A 281 4.26 -6.99 19.27
CA MET A 281 4.04 -7.58 20.60
C MET A 281 4.23 -6.58 21.75
N LYS A 282 5.07 -5.55 21.58
CA LYS A 282 5.40 -4.57 22.62
C LYS A 282 4.39 -3.42 22.71
N GLU A 283 3.78 -3.03 21.59
CA GLU A 283 2.98 -1.81 21.51
C GLU A 283 1.49 -1.98 21.74
N ARG A 284 0.96 -3.20 21.86
CA ARG A 284 -0.49 -3.43 22.03
C ARG A 284 -1.04 -2.70 23.26
N PRO A 285 -1.82 -1.62 23.09
CA PRO A 285 -2.75 -1.23 24.13
C PRO A 285 -3.84 -2.31 24.10
N ASN A 286 -4.17 -2.91 25.24
CA ASN A 286 -5.37 -3.74 25.28
C ASN A 286 -6.58 -2.86 24.88
N LEU A 287 -7.57 -3.40 24.16
CA LEU A 287 -8.84 -2.69 23.89
C LEU A 287 -9.43 -2.10 25.20
N VAL A 288 -9.26 -2.85 26.28
CA VAL A 288 -9.57 -2.49 27.67
C VAL A 288 -8.88 -1.20 28.16
N GLN A 289 -7.68 -0.88 27.67
CA GLN A 289 -6.97 0.37 27.99
C GLN A 289 -7.57 1.56 27.22
N LEU A 290 -7.95 1.40 25.95
CA LEU A 290 -8.58 2.49 25.18
C LEU A 290 -9.98 2.82 25.71
N GLU A 291 -10.73 1.80 26.14
CA GLU A 291 -12.04 1.93 26.80
C GLU A 291 -11.97 2.49 28.23
N LYS A 292 -10.85 2.28 28.93
CA LYS A 292 -10.57 2.96 30.20
C LYS A 292 -10.13 4.41 29.96
N PHE A 293 -9.36 4.66 28.90
CA PHE A 293 -8.93 6.00 28.50
C PHE A 293 -10.13 6.88 28.11
N SER A 294 -11.12 6.34 27.40
CA SER A 294 -12.32 7.09 27.02
C SER A 294 -13.14 7.58 28.23
N LYS A 295 -13.14 6.84 29.35
CA LYS A 295 -13.80 7.24 30.61
C LYS A 295 -13.14 8.45 31.28
N GLU A 296 -11.83 8.61 31.12
CA GLU A 296 -11.06 9.72 31.72
C GLU A 296 -10.94 10.94 30.79
N THR A 297 -11.37 10.80 29.53
CA THR A 297 -11.10 11.78 28.45
C THR A 297 -12.37 12.50 27.96
N TYR A 298 -13.44 12.52 28.76
CA TYR A 298 -14.63 13.31 28.42
C TYR A 298 -14.28 14.80 28.34
N ASP A 299 -14.47 15.40 27.16
CA ASP A 299 -14.13 16.79 26.91
C ASP A 299 -15.34 17.69 27.11
N ASN A 300 -15.39 18.34 28.28
CA ASN A 300 -16.45 19.30 28.62
C ASN A 300 -16.46 20.53 27.70
N ASP A 301 -15.37 20.83 26.98
CA ASP A 301 -15.36 21.94 26.01
C ASP A 301 -16.21 21.64 24.76
N LEU A 302 -16.68 20.41 24.60
CA LEU A 302 -17.59 20.01 23.53
C LEU A 302 -19.07 20.13 23.90
N GLU A 303 -19.39 20.57 25.12
CA GLU A 303 -20.77 20.83 25.55
C GLU A 303 -21.27 22.21 25.09
N VAL A 304 -22.56 22.27 24.73
CA VAL A 304 -23.26 23.48 24.31
C VAL A 304 -24.59 23.59 25.04
N ASP A 305 -24.85 24.74 25.67
CA ASP A 305 -26.11 25.01 26.37
C ASP A 305 -27.35 24.57 25.56
N GLY A 306 -28.19 23.71 26.15
CA GLY A 306 -29.41 23.20 25.53
C GLY A 306 -29.24 21.87 24.76
N PHE A 307 -28.07 21.24 24.81
CA PHE A 307 -27.87 19.89 24.26
C PHE A 307 -28.71 18.82 24.96
N GLU A 308 -29.08 19.05 26.22
CA GLU A 308 -29.83 18.11 27.06
C GLU A 308 -31.19 17.77 26.47
N ALA A 309 -31.80 18.73 25.76
CA ALA A 309 -33.08 18.54 25.06
C ALA A 309 -33.01 17.49 23.93
N PHE A 310 -31.81 17.16 23.46
CA PHE A 310 -31.58 16.25 22.33
C PHE A 310 -31.02 14.88 22.76
N LEU A 311 -30.80 14.64 24.06
CA LEU A 311 -30.17 13.41 24.55
C LEU A 311 -30.97 12.15 24.18
N GLU A 312 -32.29 12.16 24.35
CA GLU A 312 -33.14 11.00 24.03
C GLU A 312 -33.11 10.67 22.53
N ILE A 313 -33.10 11.70 21.68
CA ILE A 313 -33.00 11.52 20.23
C ILE A 313 -31.60 11.01 19.86
N ALA A 314 -30.55 11.59 20.44
CA ALA A 314 -29.16 11.19 20.21
C ALA A 314 -28.91 9.73 20.61
N GLU A 315 -29.42 9.31 21.77
CA GLU A 315 -29.32 7.93 22.25
C GLU A 315 -30.00 6.96 21.28
N LYS A 316 -31.22 7.27 20.84
CA LYS A 316 -31.93 6.46 19.84
C LYS A 316 -31.17 6.35 18.52
N ARG A 317 -30.51 7.42 18.06
CA ARG A 317 -29.68 7.40 16.84
C ARG A 317 -28.39 6.62 17.04
N LYS A 318 -27.76 6.73 18.21
CA LYS A 318 -26.59 5.92 18.59
C LYS A 318 -26.94 4.43 18.54
N ASP A 319 -28.10 4.04 19.05
CA ASP A 319 -28.57 2.64 19.03
C ASP A 319 -28.76 2.11 17.61
N GLN A 320 -29.42 2.89 16.75
CA GLN A 320 -29.58 2.56 15.34
C GLN A 320 -28.22 2.42 14.63
N TYR A 321 -27.26 3.28 14.96
CA TYR A 321 -25.91 3.22 14.39
C TYR A 321 -25.17 1.96 14.86
N ILE A 322 -25.19 1.66 16.16
CA ILE A 322 -24.56 0.47 16.74
C ILE A 322 -25.14 -0.81 16.15
N GLU A 323 -26.47 -0.90 16.00
CA GLU A 323 -27.12 -2.08 15.43
C GLU A 323 -26.68 -2.32 13.98
N LYS A 324 -26.63 -1.27 13.16
CA LYS A 324 -26.17 -1.36 11.77
C LYS A 324 -24.68 -1.66 11.68
N MET A 325 -23.84 -1.00 12.49
CA MET A 325 -22.40 -1.27 12.56
C MET A 325 -22.16 -2.74 12.93
N THR A 326 -22.80 -3.22 13.99
CA THR A 326 -22.69 -4.62 14.45
C THR A 326 -23.12 -5.61 13.38
N SER A 327 -24.17 -5.30 12.63
CA SER A 327 -24.64 -6.13 11.52
C SER A 327 -23.61 -6.19 10.38
N LEU A 328 -22.99 -5.06 10.04
CA LEU A 328 -21.92 -5.01 9.04
C LEU A 328 -20.66 -5.74 9.52
N MET A 329 -20.24 -5.54 10.78
CA MET A 329 -19.11 -6.25 11.38
C MET A 329 -19.30 -7.76 11.31
N LYS A 330 -20.49 -8.26 11.69
CA LYS A 330 -20.83 -9.69 11.57
C LYS A 330 -20.80 -10.18 10.12
N PHE A 331 -21.31 -9.40 9.17
CA PHE A 331 -21.33 -9.76 7.75
C PHE A 331 -19.92 -9.87 7.15
N TYR A 332 -19.02 -8.98 7.53
CA TYR A 332 -17.64 -8.94 7.03
C TYR A 332 -16.63 -9.68 7.91
N GLU A 333 -17.07 -10.27 9.02
CA GLU A 333 -16.23 -10.91 10.04
C GLU A 333 -15.18 -9.97 10.65
N ALA A 334 -15.53 -8.69 10.80
CA ALA A 334 -14.70 -7.70 11.50
C ALA A 334 -14.89 -7.81 13.02
N GLU A 335 -13.80 -7.73 13.78
CA GLU A 335 -13.77 -7.81 15.24
C GLU A 335 -13.87 -6.44 15.89
N THR A 336 -13.39 -5.38 15.25
CA THR A 336 -13.29 -4.04 15.83
C THR A 336 -13.86 -2.95 14.91
N GLU A 337 -14.15 -1.78 15.49
CA GLU A 337 -14.69 -0.64 14.74
C GLU A 337 -13.69 -0.10 13.70
N ASP A 338 -12.41 -0.05 14.03
CA ASP A 338 -11.35 0.45 13.15
C ASP A 338 -11.13 -0.44 11.92
N GLU A 339 -11.32 -1.75 12.05
CA GLU A 339 -11.30 -2.68 10.92
C GLU A 339 -12.36 -2.32 9.88
N MET A 340 -13.57 -1.96 10.35
CA MET A 340 -14.66 -1.51 9.47
C MET A 340 -14.34 -0.15 8.85
N LEU A 341 -13.90 0.82 9.65
CA LEU A 341 -13.63 2.19 9.20
C LEU A 341 -12.47 2.27 8.20
N THR A 342 -11.43 1.45 8.38
CA THR A 342 -10.24 1.43 7.51
C THR A 342 -10.34 0.40 6.37
N GLY A 343 -11.26 -0.57 6.50
CA GLY A 343 -11.40 -1.73 5.63
C GLY A 343 -10.25 -2.74 5.75
N ASN A 344 -9.42 -2.63 6.78
CA ASN A 344 -8.24 -3.47 6.97
C ASN A 344 -8.48 -4.51 8.06
N LEU A 345 -8.94 -5.71 7.66
CA LEU A 345 -9.12 -6.82 8.59
C LEU A 345 -7.78 -7.38 9.08
N TRP A 346 -7.66 -7.61 10.39
CA TRP A 346 -6.52 -8.28 11.00
C TRP A 346 -6.52 -9.79 10.67
N LYS A 347 -7.68 -10.43 10.78
CA LYS A 347 -7.87 -11.84 10.42
C LYS A 347 -8.46 -11.95 9.03
N ARG A 348 -7.59 -12.14 8.04
CA ARG A 348 -8.03 -12.37 6.65
C ARG A 348 -8.37 -13.84 6.46
N ALA A 349 -9.54 -14.10 5.88
CA ALA A 349 -9.89 -15.44 5.42
C ALA A 349 -8.81 -15.97 4.45
N ALA A 350 -8.54 -17.28 4.49
CA ALA A 350 -7.43 -17.91 3.76
C ALA A 350 -7.47 -17.67 2.23
N TYR A 351 -8.67 -17.49 1.66
CA TYR A 351 -8.84 -17.21 0.23
C TYR A 351 -8.53 -15.75 -0.15
N LEU A 352 -8.59 -14.81 0.81
CA LEU A 352 -8.20 -13.41 0.62
C LEU A 352 -6.70 -13.17 0.84
N LEU A 353 -6.02 -14.07 1.57
CA LEU A 353 -4.58 -13.98 1.82
C LEU A 353 -3.73 -14.12 0.55
N ARG A 354 -4.23 -14.83 -0.47
CA ARG A 354 -3.45 -15.20 -1.66
C ARG A 354 -3.71 -14.32 -2.88
N ASP A 355 -4.82 -13.58 -2.91
CA ASP A 355 -5.22 -12.75 -4.04
C ASP A 355 -5.40 -11.30 -3.60
N ASN A 356 -4.36 -10.50 -3.83
CA ASN A 356 -4.33 -9.09 -3.45
C ASN A 356 -5.40 -8.27 -4.17
N ARG A 357 -5.81 -8.66 -5.39
CA ARG A 357 -6.86 -7.97 -6.14
C ARG A 357 -8.21 -8.22 -5.47
N ARG A 358 -8.52 -9.48 -5.17
CA ARG A 358 -9.75 -9.83 -4.44
C ARG A 358 -9.82 -9.19 -3.07
N TYR A 359 -8.69 -9.09 -2.37
CA TYR A 359 -8.64 -8.39 -1.09
C TYR A 359 -8.88 -6.89 -1.26
N GLY A 360 -8.33 -6.27 -2.31
CA GLY A 360 -8.64 -4.88 -2.69
C GLY A 360 -10.14 -4.68 -2.93
N ASP A 361 -10.73 -5.50 -3.81
CA ASP A 361 -12.17 -5.44 -4.12
C ASP A 361 -13.05 -5.71 -2.89
N PHE A 362 -12.58 -6.55 -1.96
CA PHE A 362 -13.26 -6.82 -0.69
C PHE A 362 -13.17 -5.62 0.27
N ARG A 363 -11.99 -5.04 0.43
CA ARG A 363 -11.78 -3.81 1.20
C ARG A 363 -12.65 -2.66 0.67
N ASP A 364 -12.70 -2.49 -0.65
CA ASP A 364 -13.54 -1.46 -1.28
C ASP A 364 -15.02 -1.67 -0.99
N ARG A 365 -15.49 -2.92 -0.91
CA ARG A 365 -16.86 -3.24 -0.49
C ARG A 365 -17.13 -2.87 0.97
N ILE A 366 -16.20 -3.16 1.89
CA ILE A 366 -16.32 -2.73 3.29
C ILE A 366 -16.43 -1.20 3.36
N LEU A 367 -15.50 -0.50 2.71
CA LEU A 367 -15.46 0.96 2.70
C LEU A 367 -16.72 1.57 2.08
N LEU A 368 -17.28 0.94 1.04
CA LEU A 368 -18.54 1.37 0.43
C LEU A 368 -19.73 1.16 1.38
N SER A 369 -19.82 0.00 2.05
CA SER A 369 -20.84 -0.27 3.07
C SER A 369 -20.77 0.74 4.22
N MET A 370 -19.55 1.03 4.70
CA MET A 370 -19.34 2.03 5.73
C MET A 370 -19.73 3.42 5.27
N LYS A 371 -19.34 3.81 4.04
CA LYS A 371 -19.75 5.10 3.47
C LYS A 371 -21.27 5.26 3.41
N ARG A 372 -22.02 4.19 3.09
CA ARG A 372 -23.49 4.19 3.12
C ARG A 372 -24.02 4.41 4.53
N LEU A 373 -23.51 3.67 5.52
CA LEU A 373 -23.91 3.85 6.92
C LEU A 373 -23.62 5.27 7.43
N LEU A 374 -22.45 5.81 7.10
CA LEU A 374 -22.09 7.19 7.44
C LEU A 374 -23.06 8.19 6.80
N ASN A 375 -23.39 8.04 5.52
CA ASN A 375 -24.35 8.92 4.85
C ASN A 375 -25.75 8.84 5.46
N GLU A 376 -26.24 7.64 5.78
CA GLU A 376 -27.53 7.47 6.46
C GLU A 376 -27.53 8.13 7.85
N ALA A 377 -26.43 8.01 8.60
CA ALA A 377 -26.29 8.69 9.88
C ALA A 377 -26.31 10.22 9.72
N LYS A 378 -25.68 10.77 8.67
CA LYS A 378 -25.77 12.20 8.34
C LYS A 378 -27.21 12.62 8.05
N GLU A 379 -27.95 11.84 7.28
CA GLU A 379 -29.38 12.09 7.03
C GLU A 379 -30.17 12.07 8.35
N TRP A 380 -29.91 11.12 9.26
CA TRP A 380 -30.54 11.10 10.57
C TRP A 380 -30.23 12.35 11.39
N PHE A 381 -28.99 12.84 11.34
CA PHE A 381 -28.58 14.07 12.01
C PHE A 381 -29.38 15.27 11.49
N GLU A 382 -29.47 15.42 10.17
CA GLU A 382 -30.19 16.52 9.52
C GLU A 382 -31.70 16.47 9.79
N MET A 383 -32.30 15.28 9.85
CA MET A 383 -33.71 15.12 10.17
C MET A 383 -34.04 15.36 11.65
N SER A 384 -33.06 15.25 12.53
CA SER A 384 -33.29 15.29 13.99
C SER A 384 -33.22 16.69 14.58
N CYS A 385 -32.75 17.70 13.84
CA CYS A 385 -32.62 19.07 14.33
C CYS A 385 -32.73 20.12 13.22
N LYS A 386 -33.09 21.36 13.57
CA LYS A 386 -33.06 22.49 12.63
C LYS A 386 -31.62 23.00 12.45
N PRO A 387 -31.32 23.77 11.39
CA PRO A 387 -29.95 24.26 11.13
C PRO A 387 -29.28 25.00 12.28
N HIS A 388 -30.04 25.74 13.10
CA HIS A 388 -29.52 26.50 14.25
C HIS A 388 -29.34 25.64 15.52
N GLU A 389 -29.84 24.40 15.52
CA GLU A 389 -29.79 23.45 16.65
C GLU A 389 -28.71 22.37 16.43
N ARG A 390 -27.98 22.43 15.30
CA ARG A 390 -27.00 21.41 14.90
C ARG A 390 -25.82 21.30 15.87
N GLN A 391 -25.42 22.40 16.51
CA GLN A 391 -24.36 22.37 17.51
C GLN A 391 -24.79 21.63 18.79
N GLN A 392 -26.02 21.88 19.25
CA GLN A 392 -26.62 21.19 20.38
C GLN A 392 -26.80 19.69 20.08
N MET A 393 -27.26 19.34 18.88
CA MET A 393 -27.36 17.93 18.46
C MET A 393 -26.00 17.24 18.39
N ALA A 394 -24.97 17.88 17.82
CA ALA A 394 -23.61 17.32 17.77
C ALA A 394 -23.03 17.12 19.18
N SER A 395 -23.20 18.11 20.07
CA SER A 395 -22.85 18.00 21.48
C SER A 395 -23.57 16.83 22.15
N ALA A 396 -24.87 16.66 21.90
CA ALA A 396 -25.64 15.53 22.43
C ALA A 396 -25.13 14.17 21.92
N TRP A 397 -24.78 14.06 20.64
CA TRP A 397 -24.16 12.85 20.06
C TRP A 397 -22.82 12.52 20.73
N TYR A 398 -21.99 13.54 20.97
CA TYR A 398 -20.74 13.36 21.70
C TYR A 398 -20.99 12.91 23.14
N HIS A 399 -21.91 13.56 23.85
CA HIS A 399 -22.25 13.24 25.23
C HIS A 399 -22.76 11.80 25.38
N VAL A 400 -23.72 11.35 24.58
CA VAL A 400 -24.23 9.97 24.68
C VAL A 400 -23.19 8.90 24.29
N THR A 401 -22.10 9.30 23.61
CA THR A 401 -21.03 8.38 23.20
C THR A 401 -19.91 8.29 24.23
N TYR A 402 -19.44 9.42 24.73
CA TYR A 402 -18.24 9.52 25.57
C TYR A 402 -18.54 9.71 27.06
N HIS A 403 -19.73 10.19 27.44
CA HIS A 403 -20.02 10.48 28.85
C HIS A 403 -20.18 9.18 29.65
N PRO A 404 -19.57 9.05 30.85
CA PRO A 404 -19.57 7.81 31.63
C PRO A 404 -20.96 7.24 31.94
N THR A 405 -21.99 8.10 32.06
CA THR A 405 -23.38 7.68 32.34
C THR A 405 -24.00 6.84 31.22
N TYR A 406 -23.56 7.04 29.97
CA TYR A 406 -24.10 6.36 28.78
C TYR A 406 -23.18 5.25 28.27
N TYR A 407 -22.16 4.90 29.06
CA TYR A 407 -21.19 3.88 28.70
C TYR A 407 -21.82 2.48 28.71
N ARG A 408 -21.70 1.77 27.60
CA ARG A 408 -22.00 0.32 27.50
C ARG A 408 -20.70 -0.49 27.55
N GLU A 409 -20.70 -1.61 28.27
CA GLU A 409 -19.54 -2.50 28.40
C GLU A 409 -19.20 -3.24 27.10
N ASP A 410 -20.16 -3.38 26.18
CA ASP A 410 -19.97 -4.24 24.99
C ASP A 410 -19.37 -3.49 23.79
N PHE A 411 -19.93 -2.32 23.42
CA PHE A 411 -19.54 -1.58 22.21
C PHE A 411 -20.14 -0.16 22.18
N ASN A 412 -19.30 0.88 22.06
CA ASN A 412 -19.75 2.29 22.10
C ASN A 412 -19.63 3.07 20.78
N CYS A 413 -19.06 2.50 19.70
CA CYS A 413 -18.83 3.17 18.41
C CYS A 413 -18.24 4.58 18.56
N LEU A 414 -16.92 4.68 18.80
CA LEU A 414 -16.22 5.94 19.01
C LEU A 414 -16.38 6.91 17.82
N SER A 415 -16.62 6.39 16.61
CA SER A 415 -16.78 7.19 15.40
C SER A 415 -18.12 7.92 15.27
N PHE A 416 -19.16 7.49 15.98
CA PHE A 416 -20.53 8.00 15.82
C PHE A 416 -20.66 9.53 15.91
N PRO A 417 -20.15 10.22 16.94
CA PRO A 417 -20.25 11.68 17.01
C PRO A 417 -19.33 12.39 16.01
N TRP A 418 -18.25 11.73 15.57
CA TRP A 418 -17.30 12.28 14.62
C TRP A 418 -17.76 12.22 13.16
N ILE A 419 -18.91 11.59 12.88
CA ILE A 419 -19.59 11.64 11.56
C ILE A 419 -19.85 13.09 11.13
N GLU A 420 -20.25 13.92 12.11
CA GLU A 420 -20.50 15.35 11.98
C GLU A 420 -19.44 16.16 12.77
N GLY A 421 -18.19 15.70 12.70
CA GLY A 421 -17.06 16.24 13.46
C GLY A 421 -16.77 17.72 13.20
N ASP A 422 -17.21 18.29 12.07
CA ASP A 422 -17.05 19.71 11.78
C ASP A 422 -17.78 20.59 12.81
N TYR A 423 -18.96 20.18 13.27
CA TYR A 423 -19.68 20.91 14.32
C TYR A 423 -18.97 20.81 15.66
N LEU A 424 -18.48 19.62 16.04
CA LEU A 424 -17.71 19.40 17.27
C LEU A 424 -16.42 20.22 17.30
N LEU A 425 -15.68 20.24 16.18
CA LEU A 425 -14.47 21.04 16.07
C LEU A 425 -14.76 22.55 16.17
N ASN A 426 -15.88 23.01 15.60
CA ASN A 426 -16.32 24.40 15.73
C ASN A 426 -16.72 24.75 17.17
N ILE A 427 -17.44 23.87 17.87
CA ILE A 427 -17.80 24.04 19.28
C ILE A 427 -16.53 24.23 20.13
N LYS A 428 -15.57 23.30 20.00
CA LYS A 428 -14.31 23.38 20.75
C LYS A 428 -13.57 24.68 20.49
N LYS A 429 -13.51 25.13 19.23
CA LYS A 429 -12.86 26.39 18.85
C LYS A 429 -13.54 27.61 19.51
N LEU A 430 -14.88 27.63 19.56
CA LEU A 430 -15.63 28.70 20.20
C LEU A 430 -15.43 28.71 21.72
N ASN A 431 -15.44 27.54 22.35
CA ASN A 431 -15.31 27.41 23.80
C ASN A 431 -13.87 27.70 24.29
N THR A 432 -12.84 27.18 23.61
CA THR A 432 -11.43 27.53 23.92
C THR A 432 -11.12 29.01 23.63
N GLY A 433 -11.75 29.61 22.62
CA GLY A 433 -11.64 31.05 22.33
C GLY A 433 -12.22 31.93 23.46
N LYS A 434 -13.37 31.54 24.04
CA LYS A 434 -13.97 32.24 25.20
C LYS A 434 -13.09 32.16 26.45
N VAL A 435 -12.39 31.04 26.67
CA VAL A 435 -11.46 30.87 27.79
C VAL A 435 -10.24 31.78 27.64
N ARG A 436 -9.65 31.88 26.43
CA ARG A 436 -8.50 32.77 26.17
C ARG A 436 -8.80 34.26 26.38
N ILE A 437 -9.99 34.72 26.02
CA ILE A 437 -10.42 36.13 26.21
C ILE A 437 -10.61 36.47 27.69
N LYS A 438 -11.07 35.52 28.52
CA LYS A 438 -11.18 35.73 29.97
C LYS A 438 -9.82 35.80 30.68
N THR A 439 -8.78 35.15 30.15
CA THR A 439 -7.42 35.19 30.72
C THR A 439 -6.59 36.40 30.31
N SER A 440 -6.90 37.09 29.20
CA SER A 440 -6.18 38.31 28.78
C SER A 440 -6.70 39.61 29.41
N HIS A 441 -7.71 39.51 30.28
CA HIS A 441 -8.32 40.63 31.01
C HIS A 441 -8.12 40.51 32.54
N LYS A 442 -7.10 39.77 32.96
CA LYS A 442 -6.61 39.76 34.34
C LYS A 442 -5.21 40.31 34.43
#